data_AF-G9WM44-F1
#
_entry.id   AF-G9WM44-F1
#
_cell.length_a   1.000
_cell.length_b   1.000
_cell.length_c   1.000
_cell.angle_alpha   90.00
_cell.angle_beta   90.00
_cell.angle_gamma   90.00
#
_symmetry.space_group_name_H-M   'P 1'
#
loop_
_entity.id
_entity.type
_entity.pdbx_description
1 polymer ?
#
loop_
_entity_poly.entity_id
_entity_poly.type
_entity_poly.pdbx_seq_one_letter_code
_entity_poly.pdbx_strand_id
1 'polypeptide(L)'
;MIERWSEPGLGEHIVESLQLEIEDDGEFFRIQKEITELDSYLKKYGMKVSLSSGRNEKYTFKLDIAVDRLKRDAGKKRDYGSAKKVSDIFLYSNSHKSTEAAEYAGVQLRTYQRRVKKYKEENRWNEENTSFF
;
A
#
# COMPACT_ATOMS: atom_id res chain seq x y z
N MET A 1 -10.02 -3.50 18.78
CA MET A 1 -9.84 -4.96 18.54
C MET A 1 -8.71 -5.09 17.54
N ILE A 2 -7.71 -5.92 17.84
CA ILE A 2 -6.57 -6.14 16.94
C ILE A 2 -6.95 -7.20 15.92
N GLU A 3 -6.93 -6.84 14.65
CA GLU A 3 -7.21 -7.71 13.51
C GLU A 3 -5.90 -8.07 12.82
N ARG A 4 -5.80 -9.32 12.34
CA ARG A 4 -4.69 -9.77 11.51
C ARG A 4 -5.24 -10.24 10.18
N TRP A 5 -4.65 -9.78 9.09
CA TRP A 5 -5.01 -10.22 7.75
C TRP A 5 -3.76 -10.33 6.88
N SER A 6 -3.84 -11.14 5.83
CA SER A 6 -2.74 -11.35 4.89
C SER A 6 -3.27 -11.36 3.47
N GLU A 7 -2.58 -10.69 2.56
CA GLU A 7 -2.95 -10.69 1.14
C GLU A 7 -1.72 -10.99 0.27
N PRO A 8 -1.84 -11.93 -0.69
CA PRO A 8 -0.77 -12.20 -1.65
C PRO A 8 -0.31 -10.94 -2.38
N GLY A 9 0.96 -10.57 -2.21
CA GLY A 9 1.56 -9.36 -2.82
C GLY A 9 1.64 -8.15 -1.89
N LEU A 10 0.82 -8.07 -0.85
CA LEU A 10 0.89 -7.01 0.17
C LEU A 10 1.57 -7.48 1.46
N GLY A 11 1.43 -8.77 1.79
CA GLY A 11 2.04 -9.39 2.97
C GLY A 11 1.05 -9.55 4.13
N GLU A 12 1.58 -9.85 5.31
CA GLU A 12 0.85 -9.92 6.58
C GLU A 12 0.75 -8.53 7.23
N HIS A 13 -0.45 -8.20 7.72
CA HIS A 13 -0.79 -6.93 8.32
C HIS A 13 -1.47 -7.12 9.68
N ILE A 14 -1.14 -6.23 10.61
CA ILE A 14 -1.84 -6.06 11.89
C ILE A 14 -2.57 -4.73 11.84
N VAL A 15 -3.87 -4.77 12.05
CA VAL A 15 -4.73 -3.59 12.05
C VAL A 15 -5.33 -3.40 13.42
N GLU A 16 -5.30 -2.17 13.91
CA GLU A 16 -6.04 -1.76 15.09
C GLU A 16 -6.88 -0.54 14.76
N SER A 17 -8.14 -0.57 15.20
CA SER A 17 -9.07 0.54 15.03
C SER A 17 -9.61 1.00 16.37
N LEU A 18 -9.65 2.32 16.56
CA LEU A 18 -10.15 3.02 17.73
C LEU A 18 -11.25 3.98 17.30
N GLN A 19 -12.31 4.08 18.10
CA GLN A 19 -13.31 5.13 17.92
C GLN A 19 -12.87 6.33 18.74
N LEU A 20 -12.86 7.50 18.11
CA LEU A 20 -12.59 8.77 18.76
C LEU A 20 -13.91 9.52 18.93
N GLU A 21 -14.11 10.05 20.13
CA GLU A 21 -15.06 11.12 20.37
C GLU A 21 -14.36 12.43 20.01
N ILE A 22 -14.96 13.20 19.10
CA ILE A 22 -14.45 14.49 18.65
C ILE A 22 -15.60 15.48 18.83
N GLU A 23 -15.31 16.63 19.43
CA GLU A 23 -16.34 17.57 19.88
C GLU A 23 -17.01 18.30 18.70
N ASP A 24 -16.22 18.65 17.68
CA ASP A 24 -16.70 19.36 16.49
C ASP A 24 -15.87 19.07 15.22
N ASP A 25 -16.42 19.46 14.08
CA ASP A 25 -15.78 19.27 12.77
C ASP A 25 -14.45 20.02 12.62
N GLY A 26 -14.28 21.17 13.29
CA GLY A 26 -13.02 21.93 13.29
C GLY A 26 -11.89 21.17 13.98
N GLU A 27 -12.19 20.54 15.12
CA GLU A 27 -11.27 19.63 15.79
C GLU A 27 -10.95 18.41 14.92
N PHE A 28 -11.96 17.83 14.25
CA PHE A 28 -11.74 16.72 13.31
C PHE A 28 -10.74 17.09 12.20
N PHE A 29 -10.92 18.24 11.53
CA PHE A 29 -10.01 18.65 10.46
C PHE A 29 -8.58 18.89 10.95
N ARG A 30 -8.42 19.44 12.17
CA ARG A 30 -7.09 19.62 12.79
C ARG A 30 -6.41 18.26 12.98
N ILE A 31 -7.09 17.32 13.64
CA ILE A 31 -6.55 15.98 13.93
C ILE A 31 -6.29 15.22 12.62
N GLN A 32 -7.18 15.33 11.63
CA GLN A 32 -7.00 14.69 10.33
C GLN A 32 -5.73 15.18 9.61
N LYS A 33 -5.43 16.49 9.70
CA LYS A 33 -4.21 17.07 9.13
C LYS A 33 -2.97 16.51 9.83
N GLU A 34 -2.95 16.49 11.15
CA GLU A 34 -1.84 15.95 11.94
C GLU A 34 -1.61 14.46 11.66
N ILE A 35 -2.68 13.67 11.55
CA ILE A 35 -2.61 12.24 11.21
C ILE A 35 -2.07 12.05 9.79
N THR A 36 -2.45 12.90 8.84
CA THR A 36 -1.92 12.84 7.47
C THR A 36 -0.42 13.13 7.43
N GLU A 37 0.02 14.10 8.23
CA GLU A 37 1.44 14.39 8.39
C GLU A 37 2.18 13.23 9.05
N LEU A 38 1.66 12.68 10.15
CA LEU A 38 2.22 11.51 10.82
C LEU A 38 2.31 10.29 9.89
N ASP A 39 1.26 10.02 9.11
CA ASP A 39 1.21 8.94 8.12
C ASP A 39 2.35 9.05 7.10
N SER A 40 2.70 10.27 6.67
CA SER A 40 3.83 10.50 5.75
C SER A 40 5.18 10.06 6.35
N TYR A 41 5.37 10.25 7.65
CA TYR A 41 6.58 9.83 8.37
C TYR A 41 6.60 8.35 8.69
N LEU A 42 5.43 7.74 8.93
CA LEU A 42 5.31 6.34 9.34
C LEU A 42 5.29 5.36 8.16
N LYS A 43 4.79 5.77 6.99
CA LYS A 43 4.71 4.95 5.78
C LYS A 43 6.02 4.29 5.38
N LYS A 44 7.15 5.00 5.52
CA LYS A 44 8.49 4.48 5.24
C LYS A 44 8.91 3.32 6.16
N TYR A 45 8.25 3.16 7.30
CA TYR A 45 8.48 2.08 8.26
C TYR A 45 7.42 0.97 8.18
N GLY A 46 6.59 0.98 7.13
CA GLY A 46 5.54 -0.02 6.95
C GLY A 46 4.34 0.15 7.87
N MET A 47 4.19 1.34 8.47
CA MET A 47 3.06 1.72 9.30
C MET A 47 2.20 2.73 8.54
N LYS A 48 0.89 2.58 8.61
CA LYS A 48 -0.08 3.51 8.01
C LYS A 48 -1.08 3.92 9.08
N VAL A 49 -1.37 5.21 9.17
CA VAL A 49 -2.39 5.74 10.07
C VAL A 49 -3.41 6.55 9.29
N SER A 50 -4.67 6.48 9.70
CA SER A 50 -5.74 7.23 9.05
C SER A 50 -6.86 7.55 10.01
N LEU A 51 -7.52 8.68 9.76
CA LEU A 51 -8.76 9.08 10.44
C LEU A 51 -9.86 9.27 9.41
N SER A 52 -11.01 8.65 9.67
CA SER A 52 -12.20 8.71 8.81
C SER A 52 -13.46 8.96 9.63
N SER A 53 -14.37 9.79 9.14
CA SER A 53 -15.72 9.91 9.68
C SER A 53 -16.60 8.76 9.16
N GLY A 54 -17.27 8.05 10.07
CA GLY A 54 -18.28 7.06 9.74
C GLY A 54 -19.67 7.68 9.53
N ARG A 55 -20.63 6.89 9.05
CA ARG A 55 -22.02 7.34 8.79
C ARG A 55 -22.81 7.81 10.03
N ASN A 56 -22.32 7.55 11.24
CA ASN A 56 -23.01 7.85 12.50
C ASN A 56 -22.19 8.79 13.42
N GLU A 57 -21.47 9.77 12.87
CA GLU A 57 -20.62 10.72 13.63
C GLU A 57 -19.50 10.06 14.46
N LYS A 58 -19.28 8.75 14.27
CA LYS A 58 -18.18 8.02 14.90
C LYS A 58 -16.93 8.18 14.05
N TYR A 59 -15.95 8.90 14.57
CA TYR A 59 -14.65 9.04 13.95
C TYR A 59 -13.82 7.80 14.26
N THR A 60 -13.29 7.15 13.23
CA THR A 60 -12.49 5.94 13.37
C THR A 60 -11.04 6.25 13.05
N PHE A 61 -10.19 6.12 14.05
CA PHE A 61 -8.75 6.06 13.88
C PHE A 61 -8.33 4.64 13.56
N LYS A 62 -7.50 4.47 12.54
CA LYS A 62 -6.99 3.16 12.13
C LYS A 62 -5.47 3.21 12.05
N LEU A 63 -4.82 2.25 12.71
CA LEU A 63 -3.40 1.94 12.60
C LEU A 63 -3.26 0.60 11.88
N ASP A 64 -2.42 0.57 10.85
CA ASP A 64 -2.10 -0.63 10.06
C ASP A 64 -0.58 -0.81 10.03
N ILE A 65 -0.11 -2.00 10.39
CA ILE A 65 1.30 -2.35 10.46
C ILE A 65 1.55 -3.55 9.56
N ALA A 66 2.36 -3.35 8.52
CA ALA A 66 2.84 -4.44 7.67
C ALA A 66 3.95 -5.23 8.38
N VAL A 67 3.64 -6.46 8.81
CA VAL A 67 4.54 -7.35 9.58
C VAL A 67 5.73 -7.80 8.73
N ASP A 68 5.49 -8.07 7.45
CA ASP A 68 6.54 -8.52 6.53
C ASP A 68 7.53 -7.40 6.18
N ARG A 69 7.14 -6.13 6.35
CA ARG A 69 8.04 -4.98 6.15
C ARG A 69 8.96 -4.72 7.36
N LEU A 70 8.62 -5.27 8.53
CA LEU A 70 9.44 -5.19 9.75
C LEU A 70 10.47 -6.33 9.83
N LYS A 71 10.29 -7.41 9.06
CA LYS A 71 11.23 -8.54 9.00
C LYS A 71 12.32 -8.28 7.96
N ARG A 72 13.43 -7.69 8.44
CA ARG A 72 14.79 -7.76 7.86
C ARG A 72 14.97 -7.18 6.44
N ASP A 73 14.89 -5.85 6.28
CA ASP A 73 15.70 -5.11 5.27
C ASP A 73 15.63 -3.58 5.47
N ALA A 74 15.99 -3.11 6.67
CA ALA A 74 16.02 -1.70 7.07
C ALA A 74 17.05 -0.81 6.32
N GLY A 75 17.48 -1.19 5.10
CA GLY A 75 18.58 -0.55 4.37
C GLY A 75 18.31 -0.20 2.91
N LYS A 76 17.18 -0.61 2.30
CA LYS A 76 16.86 -0.20 0.92
C LYS A 76 15.43 0.29 0.81
N LYS A 77 15.26 1.55 1.23
CA LYS A 77 14.18 2.42 0.75
C LYS A 77 14.03 2.23 -0.76
N ARG A 78 12.94 1.62 -1.17
CA ARG A 78 12.32 1.91 -2.46
C ARG A 78 10.97 2.48 -2.12
N ASP A 79 10.71 3.67 -2.64
CA ASP A 79 9.37 4.23 -2.60
C ASP A 79 8.44 3.27 -3.33
N TYR A 80 7.85 2.32 -2.58
CA TYR A 80 6.70 1.52 -3.00
C TYR A 80 5.43 2.38 -2.92
N GLY A 81 5.54 3.62 -3.41
CA GLY A 81 4.46 4.58 -3.51
C GLY A 81 3.53 4.11 -4.61
N SER A 82 2.41 3.51 -4.20
CA SER A 82 1.38 2.85 -5.00
C SER A 82 1.77 1.47 -5.55
N ALA A 83 1.39 0.42 -4.80
CA ALA A 83 1.20 -0.89 -5.38
C ALA A 83 0.32 -0.73 -6.63
N LYS A 84 0.87 -1.03 -7.80
CA LYS A 84 0.15 -0.95 -9.08
C LYS A 84 -0.46 -2.31 -9.37
N LYS A 85 -1.60 -2.30 -10.08
CA LYS A 85 -2.16 -3.55 -10.58
C LYS A 85 -1.28 -4.11 -11.68
N VAL A 86 -1.32 -5.42 -11.87
CA VAL A 86 -0.68 -6.09 -13.00
C VAL A 86 -1.19 -5.50 -14.32
N SER A 87 -2.49 -5.20 -14.42
CA SER A 87 -3.10 -4.50 -15.55
C SER A 87 -2.44 -3.16 -15.87
N ASP A 88 -2.19 -2.35 -14.84
CA ASP A 88 -1.63 -1.00 -15.03
C ASP A 88 -0.20 -1.07 -15.57
N ILE A 89 0.59 -2.00 -15.04
CA ILE A 89 1.98 -2.19 -15.48
C ILE A 89 2.01 -2.88 -16.85
N PHE A 90 1.09 -3.80 -17.14
CA PHE A 90 0.93 -4.39 -18.46
C PHE A 90 0.71 -3.31 -19.51
N LEU A 91 -0.28 -2.45 -19.31
CA LEU A 91 -0.60 -1.33 -20.21
C LEU A 91 0.58 -0.36 -20.34
N TYR A 92 1.23 -0.01 -19.22
CA TYR A 92 2.40 0.86 -19.23
C TYR A 92 3.56 0.24 -20.03
N SER A 93 3.80 -1.06 -19.88
CA SER A 93 4.91 -1.75 -20.55
C SER A 93 4.77 -1.86 -22.07
N ASN A 94 3.57 -1.67 -22.63
CA ASN A 94 3.34 -1.73 -24.08
C ASN A 94 4.00 -0.56 -24.84
N SER A 95 4.25 0.57 -24.16
CA SER A 95 4.85 1.77 -24.75
C SER A 95 6.18 2.19 -24.12
N HIS A 96 6.71 1.40 -23.18
CA HIS A 96 7.91 1.74 -22.40
C HIS A 96 8.92 0.59 -22.37
N LYS A 97 10.19 0.91 -22.10
CA LYS A 97 11.24 -0.10 -21.94
C LYS A 97 11.05 -0.87 -20.63
N SER A 98 11.59 -2.08 -20.56
CA SER A 98 11.49 -2.91 -19.35
C SER A 98 12.10 -2.25 -18.10
N THR A 99 13.11 -1.39 -18.25
CA THR A 99 13.69 -0.61 -17.16
C THR A 99 12.71 0.40 -16.59
N GLU A 100 12.01 1.13 -17.46
CA GLU A 100 11.00 2.13 -17.10
C GLU A 100 9.77 1.46 -16.50
N ALA A 101 9.32 0.33 -17.07
CA ALA A 101 8.22 -0.46 -16.51
C ALA A 101 8.55 -1.05 -15.13
N ALA A 102 9.81 -1.47 -14.90
CA ALA A 102 10.25 -1.94 -13.59
C ALA A 102 10.27 -0.82 -12.54
N GLU A 103 10.70 0.38 -12.94
CA GLU A 103 10.67 1.58 -12.09
C GLU A 103 9.23 2.00 -11.78
N TYR A 104 8.35 2.04 -12.79
CA TYR A 104 6.92 2.29 -12.63
C TYR A 104 6.24 1.28 -11.69
N ALA A 105 6.64 0.01 -11.75
CA ALA A 105 6.18 -1.05 -10.85
C ALA A 105 6.80 -0.99 -9.45
N GLY A 106 7.75 -0.08 -9.20
CA GLY A 106 8.43 0.06 -7.90
C GLY A 106 9.40 -1.08 -7.57
N VAL A 107 9.86 -1.87 -8.55
CA VAL A 107 10.72 -3.05 -8.32
C VAL A 107 12.03 -2.99 -9.10
N GLN A 108 12.95 -3.93 -8.84
CA GLN A 108 14.19 -4.07 -9.62
C GLN A 108 13.88 -4.69 -10.98
N LEU A 109 14.64 -4.34 -12.02
CA LEU A 109 14.49 -4.93 -13.37
C LEU A 109 14.49 -6.46 -13.33
N ARG A 110 15.40 -7.08 -12.57
CA ARG A 110 15.47 -8.54 -12.45
C ARG A 110 14.22 -9.14 -11.80
N THR A 111 13.68 -8.48 -10.77
CA THR A 111 12.44 -8.90 -10.10
C THR A 111 11.24 -8.74 -11.03
N TYR A 112 11.15 -7.59 -11.72
CA TYR A 112 10.13 -7.33 -12.74
C TYR A 112 10.13 -8.43 -13.80
N GLN A 113 11.28 -8.71 -14.42
CA GLN A 113 11.41 -9.73 -15.47
C GLN A 113 10.99 -11.12 -14.98
N ARG A 114 11.39 -11.52 -13.76
CA ARG A 114 11.01 -12.81 -13.17
C ARG A 114 9.49 -12.89 -12.91
N ARG A 115 8.88 -11.83 -12.38
CA ARG A 115 7.44 -11.77 -12.12
C ARG A 115 6.64 -11.77 -13.41
N VAL A 116 7.02 -10.96 -14.40
CA VAL A 116 6.39 -10.95 -15.74
C VAL A 116 6.47 -12.31 -16.40
N LYS A 117 7.63 -12.99 -16.35
CA LYS A 117 7.77 -14.35 -16.90
C LYS A 117 6.75 -15.30 -16.25
N LYS A 118 6.69 -15.31 -14.92
CA LYS A 118 5.73 -16.14 -14.16
C LYS A 118 4.27 -15.79 -14.49
N TYR A 119 3.93 -14.51 -14.55
CA TYR A 119 2.57 -14.07 -14.91
C TYR A 119 2.21 -14.45 -16.34
N LYS A 120 3.15 -14.44 -17.29
CA LYS A 120 2.92 -14.96 -18.65
C LYS A 120 2.69 -16.46 -18.65
N GLU A 121 3.48 -17.22 -17.90
CA GLU A 121 3.29 -18.68 -17.73
C GLU A 121 1.92 -19.02 -17.11
N GLU A 122 1.44 -18.18 -16.20
CA GLU A 122 0.12 -18.32 -15.54
C GLU A 122 -1.05 -17.68 -16.32
N ASN A 123 -0.83 -17.11 -17.52
CA ASN A 123 -1.84 -16.33 -18.28
C ASN A 123 -2.45 -15.15 -17.50
N ARG A 124 -1.67 -14.57 -16.59
CA ARG A 124 -2.05 -13.45 -15.71
C ARG A 124 -1.43 -12.11 -16.13
N TRP A 125 -0.56 -12.09 -17.15
CA TRP A 125 0.03 -10.86 -17.68
C TRP A 125 -0.87 -10.25 -18.77
N ASN A 126 -1.93 -9.56 -18.37
CA ASN A 126 -2.93 -8.98 -19.25
C ASN A 126 -3.59 -7.72 -18.63
N GLU A 127 -4.42 -7.05 -19.40
CA GLU A 127 -5.13 -5.83 -19.02
C GLU A 127 -6.28 -6.03 -18.01
N GLU A 128 -6.73 -7.28 -17.81
CA GLU A 128 -7.86 -7.62 -16.92
C GLU A 128 -7.40 -7.99 -15.50
N ASN A 129 -6.11 -8.26 -15.30
CA ASN A 129 -5.60 -8.74 -14.03
C ASN A 129 -5.58 -7.63 -12.96
N THR A 130 -6.51 -7.76 -12.01
CA THR A 130 -6.69 -6.84 -10.87
C THR A 130 -5.75 -7.10 -9.69
N SER A 131 -4.95 -8.17 -9.75
CA SER A 131 -3.94 -8.47 -8.73
C SER A 131 -2.89 -7.36 -8.66
N PHE A 132 -2.31 -7.13 -7.50
CA PHE A 132 -1.13 -6.28 -7.36
C PHE A 132 0.13 -6.98 -7.88
N PHE A 133 1.05 -6.19 -8.45
CA PHE A 133 2.25 -6.71 -9.10
C PHE A 133 3.41 -7.03 -8.17
#